data_AF-A0AAW2SY93-F1
#
_entry.id   AF-A0AAW2SY93-F1
#
_cell.length_a   1.000
_cell.length_b   1.000
_cell.length_c   1.000
_cell.angle_alpha   90.00
_cell.angle_beta   90.00
_cell.angle_gamma   90.00
#
_symmetry.space_group_name_H-M   'P 1'
#
loop_
_entity.id
_entity.type
_entity.pdbx_description
1 polymer ?
#
loop_
_entity_poly.entity_id
_entity_poly.type
_entity_poly.pdbx_seq_one_letter_code
_entity_poly.pdbx_strand_id
1 'polypeptide(L)'
;MRPETAQGIFVNFKDLYYFNGNKLPFAAAQIGQAFRNEISPRQGLLRVREFTLAEIEHFVDPEDKSHPKFSEVSKLEFLMFPREDQVSGQQARKIQIGEAVSQGIVNNETLGYFIGRVYLFLTQLGIDKDRLRFRQHLANEMAHYAADCWDAEIECSYGWIECVGIADRSAYDLRAHTDKSGVPLVAHEKFSEPIEVEKLVITPVKKELGLAFKGNQKKVVEALEGIVNNESLGYFIGRVYLFLTRLGIDKDCLRFRQHLANEMAHYAADCWDAEIECSYGWIECVGIADRSAYDLRAHADKSGVPLVAYEKYPEPREVEKLVIVPSKKQLGLAFKGNQKIVAEALENDLITPPLR
;
A
#
# COMPACT_ATOMS: atom_id res chain seq x y z
N MET A 1 -4.87 30.12 -13.26
CA MET A 1 -6.00 29.38 -13.89
C MET A 1 -5.78 27.90 -13.65
N ARG A 2 -6.83 27.14 -13.34
CA ARG A 2 -6.71 25.71 -13.02
C ARG A 2 -6.72 24.84 -14.29
N PRO A 3 -5.86 23.81 -14.41
CA PRO A 3 -5.82 22.92 -15.59
C PRO A 3 -6.84 21.78 -15.55
N GLU A 4 -7.47 21.57 -14.39
CA GLU A 4 -8.49 20.56 -14.09
C GLU A 4 -9.38 21.07 -12.94
N THR A 5 -10.48 20.37 -12.64
CA THR A 5 -11.43 20.71 -11.57
C THR A 5 -11.21 19.91 -10.27
N ALA A 6 -10.55 18.76 -10.35
CA ALA A 6 -10.28 17.80 -9.26
C ALA A 6 -9.56 18.41 -8.06
N GLN A 7 -8.58 19.29 -8.28
CA GLN A 7 -7.79 19.90 -7.20
C GLN A 7 -8.66 20.64 -6.17
N GLY A 8 -9.77 21.24 -6.61
CA GLY A 8 -10.73 21.89 -5.71
C GLY A 8 -11.42 20.90 -4.77
N ILE A 9 -11.65 19.67 -5.22
CA ILE A 9 -12.26 18.61 -4.43
C ILE A 9 -11.25 18.11 -3.37
N PHE A 10 -10.00 17.86 -3.76
CA PHE A 10 -8.97 17.35 -2.84
C PHE A 10 -8.67 18.30 -1.68
N VAL A 11 -8.56 19.61 -1.94
CA VAL A 11 -8.30 20.60 -0.86
C VAL A 11 -9.48 20.73 0.11
N ASN A 12 -10.70 20.40 -0.32
CA ASN A 12 -11.91 20.42 0.50
C ASN A 12 -12.28 19.03 1.04
N PHE A 13 -11.38 18.03 0.94
CA PHE A 13 -11.67 16.64 1.32
C PHE A 13 -12.22 16.53 2.75
N LYS A 14 -11.66 17.24 3.73
CA LYS A 14 -12.10 17.18 5.13
C LYS A 14 -13.55 17.57 5.30
N ASP A 15 -13.96 18.67 4.67
CA ASP A 15 -15.33 19.19 4.80
C ASP A 15 -16.32 18.27 4.07
N LEU A 16 -15.92 17.74 2.90
CA LEU A 16 -16.73 16.78 2.14
C LEU A 16 -16.90 15.45 2.88
N TYR A 17 -15.82 14.95 3.47
CA TYR A 17 -15.83 13.73 4.27
C TYR A 17 -16.67 13.90 5.55
N TYR A 18 -16.52 15.05 6.23
CA TYR A 18 -17.36 15.43 7.36
C TYR A 18 -18.84 15.52 6.98
N PHE A 19 -19.15 16.13 5.83
CA PHE A 19 -20.51 16.23 5.32
C PHE A 19 -21.13 14.85 5.04
N ASN A 20 -20.32 13.87 4.61
CA ASN A 20 -20.74 12.47 4.48
C ASN A 20 -20.77 11.70 5.83
N GLY A 21 -20.68 12.40 6.96
CA GLY A 21 -20.71 11.80 8.29
C GLY A 21 -19.45 11.00 8.64
N ASN A 22 -18.31 11.36 8.04
CA ASN A 22 -17.02 10.66 8.19
C ASN A 22 -17.08 9.18 7.78
N LYS A 23 -17.75 8.88 6.67
CA LYS A 23 -17.86 7.50 6.15
C LYS A 23 -17.33 7.42 4.73
N LEU A 24 -16.70 6.29 4.43
CA LEU A 24 -16.40 5.84 3.08
C LEU A 24 -17.42 4.76 2.66
N PRO A 25 -17.65 4.57 1.35
CA PRO A 25 -17.21 5.46 0.27
C PRO A 25 -18.06 6.74 0.20
N PHE A 26 -17.52 7.78 -0.45
CA PHE A 26 -18.30 8.95 -0.89
C PHE A 26 -17.75 9.52 -2.18
N ALA A 27 -18.57 10.30 -2.90
CA ALA A 27 -18.13 10.98 -4.11
C ALA A 27 -18.42 12.48 -4.03
N ALA A 28 -17.54 13.27 -4.63
CA ALA A 28 -17.75 14.68 -4.88
C ALA A 28 -17.57 14.94 -6.37
N ALA A 29 -18.33 15.89 -6.92
CA ALA A 29 -18.30 16.22 -8.32
C ALA A 29 -18.18 17.72 -8.52
N GLN A 30 -17.50 18.13 -9.59
CA GLN A 30 -17.40 19.53 -9.96
C GLN A 30 -17.55 19.69 -11.47
N ILE A 31 -18.40 20.64 -11.87
CA ILE A 31 -18.53 21.06 -13.27
C ILE A 31 -18.01 22.49 -13.37
N GLY A 32 -17.09 22.75 -14.29
CA GLY A 32 -16.61 24.11 -14.51
C GLY A 32 -15.49 24.23 -15.53
N GLN A 33 -15.02 25.47 -15.73
CA GLN A 33 -13.95 25.74 -16.70
C GLN A 33 -12.59 25.26 -16.19
N ALA A 34 -11.82 24.73 -17.14
CA ALA A 34 -10.42 24.37 -17.02
C ALA A 34 -9.63 25.00 -18.18
N PHE A 35 -8.35 25.30 -17.91
CA PHE A 35 -7.49 26.05 -18.81
C PHE A 35 -6.17 25.33 -19.02
N ARG A 36 -5.84 25.01 -20.28
CA ARG A 36 -4.57 24.38 -20.65
C ARG A 36 -3.87 25.27 -21.66
N ASN A 37 -2.59 25.60 -21.42
CA ASN A 37 -1.82 26.44 -22.34
C ASN A 37 -1.32 25.63 -23.55
N GLU A 38 -2.25 25.15 -24.35
CA GLU A 38 -2.00 24.31 -25.52
C GLU A 38 -1.13 25.07 -26.54
N ILE A 39 -0.03 24.43 -26.94
CA ILE A 39 1.01 25.01 -27.81
C ILE A 39 0.41 25.30 -29.18
N SER A 40 -0.37 24.36 -29.71
CA SER A 40 -1.03 24.52 -31.02
C SER A 40 -2.48 24.00 -30.96
N PRO A 41 -3.45 24.87 -30.63
CA PRO A 41 -4.87 24.54 -30.71
C PRO A 41 -5.25 24.14 -32.14
N ARG A 42 -5.83 22.95 -32.31
CA ARG A 42 -6.16 22.34 -33.62
C ARG A 42 -7.40 21.45 -33.48
N GLN A 43 -7.96 21.01 -34.60
CA GLN A 43 -9.09 20.05 -34.63
C GLN A 43 -10.35 20.56 -33.89
N GLY A 44 -10.62 21.86 -33.98
CA GLY A 44 -11.84 22.48 -33.43
C GLY A 44 -11.93 22.32 -31.91
N LEU A 45 -12.99 21.66 -31.44
CA LEU A 45 -13.26 21.48 -30.01
C LEU A 45 -12.36 20.45 -29.32
N LEU A 46 -11.60 19.64 -30.07
CA LEU A 46 -10.79 18.56 -29.51
C LEU A 46 -9.52 19.07 -28.79
N ARG A 47 -8.95 20.20 -29.22
CA ARG A 47 -7.79 20.82 -28.56
C ARG A 47 -7.97 22.33 -28.44
N VAL A 48 -8.54 22.73 -27.32
CA VAL A 48 -8.82 24.13 -26.96
C VAL A 48 -8.07 24.54 -25.70
N ARG A 49 -7.94 25.86 -25.48
CA ARG A 49 -7.25 26.40 -24.29
C ARG A 49 -8.16 26.60 -23.08
N GLU A 50 -9.47 26.69 -23.30
CA GLU A 50 -10.51 26.80 -22.30
C GLU A 50 -11.63 25.83 -22.67
N PHE A 51 -12.06 25.02 -21.70
CA PHE A 51 -13.12 24.03 -21.89
C PHE A 51 -13.78 23.71 -20.56
N THR A 52 -15.02 23.23 -20.64
CA THR A 52 -15.78 22.78 -19.48
C THR A 52 -15.48 21.32 -19.20
N LEU A 53 -15.12 21.02 -17.96
CA LEU A 53 -14.97 19.67 -17.44
C LEU A 53 -16.10 19.36 -16.46
N ALA A 54 -16.45 18.07 -16.38
CA ALA A 54 -17.24 17.49 -15.32
C ALA A 54 -16.42 16.34 -14.75
N GLU A 55 -15.89 16.51 -13.54
CA GLU A 55 -15.07 15.51 -12.87
C GLU A 55 -15.77 15.01 -11.61
N ILE A 56 -15.60 13.72 -11.32
CA ILE A 56 -16.11 13.04 -10.13
C ILE A 56 -14.91 12.39 -9.44
N GLU A 57 -14.68 12.75 -8.19
CA GLU A 57 -13.73 12.07 -7.33
C GLU A 57 -14.50 11.14 -6.40
N HIS A 58 -14.30 9.84 -6.57
CA HIS A 58 -14.92 8.82 -5.72
C HIS A 58 -13.88 8.28 -4.73
N PHE A 59 -14.06 8.60 -3.45
CA PHE A 59 -13.21 8.16 -2.36
C PHE A 59 -13.76 6.86 -1.79
N VAL A 60 -12.92 5.83 -1.77
CA VAL A 60 -13.24 4.47 -1.32
C VAL A 60 -12.09 3.94 -0.46
N ASP A 61 -12.38 2.94 0.37
CA ASP A 61 -11.37 2.26 1.15
C ASP A 61 -10.41 1.49 0.21
N PRO A 62 -9.07 1.62 0.35
CA PRO A 62 -8.13 0.86 -0.46
C PRO A 62 -8.21 -0.66 -0.26
N GLU A 63 -8.63 -1.13 0.91
CA GLU A 63 -8.77 -2.57 1.24
C GLU A 63 -10.12 -3.14 0.79
N ASP A 64 -11.14 -2.29 0.59
CA ASP A 64 -12.44 -2.67 0.03
C ASP A 64 -12.85 -1.75 -1.13
N LYS A 65 -12.45 -2.16 -2.35
CA LYS A 65 -12.85 -1.50 -3.61
C LYS A 65 -14.07 -2.16 -4.27
N SER A 66 -14.88 -2.90 -3.51
CA SER A 66 -16.17 -3.40 -4.01
C SER A 66 -17.14 -2.24 -4.28
N HIS A 67 -18.16 -2.45 -5.12
CA HIS A 67 -19.18 -1.43 -5.35
C HIS A 67 -20.59 -2.01 -5.25
N PRO A 68 -21.44 -1.52 -4.33
CA PRO A 68 -22.72 -2.17 -4.01
C PRO A 68 -23.69 -2.24 -5.20
N LYS A 69 -23.50 -1.37 -6.19
CA LYS A 69 -24.32 -1.32 -7.42
C LYS A 69 -23.64 -1.89 -8.66
N PHE A 70 -22.49 -2.56 -8.51
CA PHE A 70 -21.79 -3.14 -9.65
C PHE A 70 -22.67 -4.15 -10.41
N SER A 71 -23.49 -4.90 -9.69
CA SER A 71 -24.48 -5.84 -10.25
C SER A 71 -25.49 -5.20 -11.23
N GLU A 72 -25.75 -3.89 -11.11
CA GLU A 72 -26.64 -3.16 -12.03
C GLU A 72 -26.03 -3.01 -13.44
N VAL A 73 -24.69 -3.01 -13.54
CA VAL A 73 -23.97 -2.81 -14.80
C VAL A 73 -23.18 -4.04 -15.25
N SER A 74 -22.99 -5.04 -14.38
CA SER A 74 -22.12 -6.20 -14.63
C SER A 74 -22.45 -6.96 -15.92
N LYS A 75 -23.69 -6.89 -16.38
CA LYS A 75 -24.15 -7.57 -17.60
C LYS A 75 -23.93 -6.78 -18.89
N LEU A 76 -23.53 -5.51 -18.81
CA LEU A 76 -23.27 -4.68 -19.98
C LEU A 76 -22.09 -5.22 -20.77
N GLU A 77 -22.25 -5.28 -22.08
CA GLU A 77 -21.23 -5.73 -23.03
C GLU A 77 -21.00 -4.62 -24.06
N PHE A 78 -19.74 -4.23 -24.22
CA PHE A 78 -19.33 -3.16 -25.13
C PHE A 78 -17.88 -3.33 -25.56
N LEU A 79 -17.45 -2.53 -26.52
CA LEU A 79 -16.12 -2.60 -27.10
C LEU A 79 -15.08 -2.16 -26.06
N MET A 80 -14.20 -3.06 -25.67
CA MET A 80 -13.09 -2.81 -24.74
C MET A 80 -11.77 -3.11 -25.44
N PHE A 81 -10.73 -2.36 -25.10
CA PHE A 81 -9.38 -2.55 -25.62
C PHE A 81 -8.37 -2.69 -24.46
N PRO A 82 -8.31 -3.89 -23.85
CA PRO A 82 -7.36 -4.20 -22.78
C PRO A 82 -5.91 -3.94 -23.17
N ARG A 83 -5.04 -3.74 -22.17
CA ARG A 83 -3.61 -3.53 -22.37
C ARG A 83 -2.94 -4.68 -23.13
N GLU A 84 -3.28 -5.92 -22.79
CA GLU A 84 -2.69 -7.11 -23.43
C GLU A 84 -3.06 -7.20 -24.91
N ASP A 85 -4.31 -6.87 -25.25
CA ASP A 85 -4.79 -6.85 -26.63
C ASP A 85 -4.07 -5.77 -27.45
N GLN A 86 -3.82 -4.59 -26.85
CA GLN A 86 -3.03 -3.52 -27.48
C GLN A 86 -1.58 -3.95 -27.77
N VAL A 87 -0.91 -4.53 -26.77
CA VAL A 87 0.49 -4.94 -26.88
C VAL A 87 0.67 -6.10 -27.87
N SER A 88 -0.30 -7.02 -27.93
CA SER A 88 -0.28 -8.15 -28.86
C SER A 88 -0.74 -7.78 -30.29
N GLY A 89 -1.11 -6.52 -30.53
CA GLY A 89 -1.57 -6.06 -31.85
C GLY A 89 -2.96 -6.57 -32.23
N GLN A 90 -3.74 -7.04 -31.25
CA GLN A 90 -5.14 -7.41 -31.44
C GLN A 90 -6.01 -6.16 -31.54
N GLN A 91 -7.26 -6.35 -31.95
CA GLN A 91 -8.26 -5.28 -32.00
C GLN A 91 -9.07 -5.26 -30.71
N ALA A 92 -9.70 -4.11 -30.45
CA ALA A 92 -10.72 -4.02 -29.41
C ALA A 92 -11.82 -5.06 -29.66
N ARG A 93 -12.34 -5.65 -28.58
CA ARG A 93 -13.34 -6.72 -28.62
C ARG A 93 -14.47 -6.44 -27.66
N LYS A 94 -15.64 -7.03 -27.90
CA LYS A 94 -16.76 -6.94 -26.97
C LYS A 94 -16.47 -7.80 -25.74
N ILE A 95 -16.58 -7.21 -24.56
CA ILE A 95 -16.38 -7.89 -23.28
C ILE A 95 -17.51 -7.47 -22.36
N GLN A 96 -18.05 -8.42 -21.61
CA GLN A 96 -18.98 -8.10 -20.54
C GLN A 96 -18.20 -7.53 -19.35
N ILE A 97 -18.63 -6.38 -18.80
CA ILE A 97 -17.85 -5.70 -17.76
C ILE A 97 -17.71 -6.55 -16.48
N GLY A 98 -18.71 -7.38 -16.16
CA GLY A 98 -18.63 -8.38 -15.09
C GLY A 98 -17.53 -9.43 -15.31
N GLU A 99 -17.38 -9.91 -16.55
CA GLU A 99 -16.32 -10.84 -16.92
C GLU A 99 -14.95 -10.16 -16.81
N ALA A 100 -14.83 -8.93 -17.33
CA ALA A 100 -13.60 -8.15 -17.28
C ALA A 100 -13.09 -7.94 -15.85
N VAL A 101 -13.99 -7.64 -14.90
CA VAL A 101 -13.63 -7.54 -13.47
C VAL A 101 -13.26 -8.91 -12.90
N SER A 102 -14.04 -9.97 -13.18
CA SER A 102 -13.77 -11.31 -12.65
C SER A 102 -12.43 -11.91 -13.12
N GLN A 103 -11.95 -11.52 -14.30
CA GLN A 103 -10.68 -11.95 -14.88
C GLN A 103 -9.51 -11.03 -14.52
N GLY A 104 -9.75 -9.95 -13.76
CA GLY A 104 -8.72 -8.97 -13.40
C GLY A 104 -8.26 -8.07 -14.55
N ILE A 105 -8.98 -8.06 -15.68
CA ILE A 105 -8.74 -7.12 -16.78
C ILE A 105 -9.03 -5.69 -16.31
N VAL A 106 -10.16 -5.52 -15.61
CA VAL A 106 -10.50 -4.31 -14.87
C VAL A 106 -10.23 -4.58 -13.39
N ASN A 107 -9.45 -3.70 -12.75
CA ASN A 107 -8.85 -3.96 -11.44
C ASN A 107 -9.87 -4.30 -10.33
N ASN A 108 -11.01 -3.62 -10.27
CA ASN A 108 -12.00 -3.78 -9.19
C ASN A 108 -13.42 -3.39 -9.62
N GLU A 109 -14.41 -3.74 -8.80
CA GLU A 109 -15.83 -3.47 -9.06
C GLU A 109 -16.17 -1.98 -9.10
N THR A 110 -15.48 -1.14 -8.31
CA THR A 110 -15.69 0.32 -8.34
C THR A 110 -15.34 0.90 -9.70
N LEU A 111 -14.17 0.55 -10.23
CA LEU A 111 -13.75 0.96 -11.56
C LEU A 111 -14.70 0.41 -12.63
N GLY A 112 -15.05 -0.88 -12.54
CA GLY A 112 -16.02 -1.51 -13.43
C GLY A 112 -17.40 -0.85 -13.40
N TYR A 113 -17.86 -0.41 -12.23
CA TYR A 113 -19.13 0.30 -12.08
C TYR A 113 -19.11 1.63 -12.82
N PHE A 114 -18.07 2.44 -12.64
CA PHE A 114 -17.95 3.73 -13.32
C PHE A 114 -17.78 3.58 -14.83
N ILE A 115 -17.03 2.58 -15.31
CA ILE A 115 -16.94 2.25 -16.75
C ILE A 115 -18.35 1.96 -17.30
N GLY A 116 -19.12 1.09 -16.64
CA GLY A 116 -20.49 0.76 -17.04
C GLY A 116 -21.43 1.97 -17.03
N ARG A 117 -21.33 2.84 -16.02
CA ARG A 117 -22.13 4.07 -15.93
C ARG A 117 -21.76 5.10 -17.00
N VAL A 118 -20.48 5.24 -17.32
CA VAL A 118 -20.01 6.10 -18.42
C VAL A 118 -20.53 5.59 -19.76
N TYR A 119 -20.50 4.28 -20.01
CA TYR A 119 -21.10 3.68 -21.20
C TYR A 119 -22.59 4.04 -21.32
N LEU A 120 -23.36 3.83 -20.25
CA LEU A 120 -24.79 4.17 -20.23
C LEU A 120 -25.02 5.67 -20.46
N PHE A 121 -24.21 6.52 -19.84
CA PHE A 121 -24.32 7.97 -20.00
C PHE A 121 -24.06 8.41 -21.45
N LEU A 122 -22.94 7.99 -22.05
CA LEU A 122 -22.58 8.37 -23.42
C LEU A 122 -23.59 7.84 -24.44
N THR A 123 -24.08 6.61 -24.27
CA THR A 123 -25.10 6.04 -25.16
C THR A 123 -26.46 6.72 -25.00
N GLN A 124 -26.82 7.15 -23.79
CA GLN A 124 -28.02 7.96 -23.54
C GLN A 124 -27.94 9.34 -24.21
N LEU A 125 -26.75 9.93 -24.33
CA LEU A 125 -26.51 11.18 -25.06
C LEU A 125 -26.59 11.01 -26.59
N GLY A 126 -26.67 9.78 -27.09
CA GLY A 126 -26.78 9.47 -28.52
C GLY A 126 -25.45 9.14 -29.21
N ILE A 127 -24.39 8.86 -28.45
CA ILE A 127 -23.15 8.33 -29.02
C ILE A 127 -23.41 6.91 -29.57
N ASP A 128 -22.96 6.68 -30.80
CA ASP A 128 -23.06 5.39 -31.48
C ASP A 128 -22.25 4.32 -30.73
N LYS A 129 -22.91 3.22 -30.36
CA LYS A 129 -22.34 2.11 -29.59
C LYS A 129 -21.21 1.40 -30.33
N ASP A 130 -21.28 1.35 -31.67
CA ASP A 130 -20.25 0.69 -32.47
C ASP A 130 -19.02 1.59 -32.68
N ARG A 131 -19.13 2.88 -32.32
CA ARG A 131 -18.07 3.89 -32.36
C ARG A 131 -17.64 4.38 -30.98
N LEU A 132 -17.96 3.62 -29.94
CA LEU A 132 -17.58 3.87 -28.55
C LEU A 132 -16.79 2.68 -28.03
N ARG A 133 -15.56 2.92 -27.57
CA ARG A 133 -14.73 1.88 -26.93
C ARG A 133 -14.14 2.37 -25.62
N PHE A 134 -13.75 1.43 -24.78
CA PHE A 134 -13.00 1.70 -23.56
C PHE A 134 -11.58 1.15 -23.69
N ARG A 135 -10.58 2.03 -23.76
CA ARG A 135 -9.17 1.66 -23.94
C ARG A 135 -8.44 1.74 -22.60
N GLN A 136 -7.78 0.66 -22.20
CA GLN A 136 -6.93 0.67 -21.02
C GLN A 136 -5.61 1.38 -21.31
N HIS A 137 -5.10 2.17 -20.37
CA HIS A 137 -3.76 2.76 -20.52
C HIS A 137 -2.67 1.69 -20.52
N LEU A 138 -1.66 1.86 -21.38
CA LEU A 138 -0.44 1.06 -21.33
C LEU A 138 0.39 1.44 -20.09
N ALA A 139 1.27 0.53 -19.65
CA ALA A 139 2.09 0.76 -18.45
C ALA A 139 2.98 2.02 -18.52
N ASN A 140 3.39 2.42 -19.72
CA ASN A 140 4.17 3.63 -19.99
C ASN A 140 3.33 4.91 -20.17
N GLU A 141 2.00 4.77 -20.29
CA GLU A 141 1.05 5.89 -20.39
C GLU A 141 0.44 6.23 -19.03
N MET A 142 0.38 5.25 -18.13
CA MET A 142 -0.12 5.44 -16.78
C MET A 142 0.69 6.49 -16.03
N ALA A 143 0.00 7.38 -15.31
CA ALA A 143 0.64 8.18 -14.29
C ALA A 143 1.28 7.24 -13.25
N HIS A 144 2.47 7.60 -12.76
CA HIS A 144 3.27 6.79 -11.82
C HIS A 144 2.55 6.38 -10.51
N TYR A 145 1.38 6.97 -10.24
CA TYR A 145 0.55 6.72 -9.07
C TYR A 145 -0.78 6.03 -9.37
N ALA A 146 -1.14 5.85 -10.65
CA ALA A 146 -2.40 5.20 -11.02
C ALA A 146 -2.27 3.67 -10.85
N ALA A 147 -3.30 3.02 -10.31
CA ALA A 147 -3.36 1.55 -10.22
C ALA A 147 -3.92 0.94 -11.51
N ASP A 148 -4.91 1.59 -12.11
CA ASP A 148 -5.51 1.24 -13.40
C ASP A 148 -6.17 2.49 -14.00
N CYS A 149 -6.23 2.59 -15.32
CA CYS A 149 -6.82 3.74 -16.00
C CYS A 149 -7.43 3.32 -17.34
N TRP A 150 -8.64 3.80 -17.60
CA TRP A 150 -9.42 3.51 -18.80
C TRP A 150 -9.97 4.79 -19.42
N ASP A 151 -9.83 4.91 -20.73
CA ASP A 151 -10.39 6.01 -21.51
C ASP A 151 -11.62 5.53 -22.28
N ALA A 152 -12.74 6.25 -22.14
CA ALA A 152 -13.82 6.15 -23.11
C ALA A 152 -13.45 6.96 -24.36
N GLU A 153 -13.29 6.27 -25.48
CA GLU A 153 -12.90 6.86 -26.77
C GLU A 153 -14.06 6.77 -27.77
N ILE A 154 -14.24 7.85 -28.53
CA ILE A 154 -15.25 7.96 -29.59
C ILE A 154 -14.54 7.99 -30.94
N GLU A 155 -15.00 7.18 -31.89
CA GLU A 155 -14.53 7.21 -33.26
C GLU A 155 -15.21 8.34 -34.04
N CYS A 156 -14.39 9.28 -34.52
CA CYS A 156 -14.83 10.39 -35.35
C CYS A 156 -13.99 10.50 -36.63
N SER A 157 -14.18 11.57 -37.41
CA SER A 157 -13.41 11.80 -38.65
C SER A 157 -11.90 11.98 -38.44
N TYR A 158 -11.46 12.14 -37.19
CA TYR A 158 -10.04 12.24 -36.81
C TYR A 158 -9.49 10.94 -36.20
N GLY A 159 -10.25 9.85 -36.24
CA GLY A 159 -9.95 8.59 -35.56
C GLY A 159 -10.57 8.50 -34.17
N TRP A 160 -10.01 7.61 -33.34
CA TRP A 160 -10.42 7.41 -31.95
C TRP A 160 -9.87 8.53 -31.07
N ILE A 161 -10.75 9.20 -30.35
CA ILE A 161 -10.41 10.33 -29.47
C ILE A 161 -11.01 10.10 -28.10
N GLU A 162 -10.21 10.30 -27.06
CA GLU A 162 -10.64 10.29 -25.65
C GLU A 162 -11.72 11.36 -25.40
N CYS A 163 -12.78 10.98 -24.70
CA CYS A 163 -13.81 11.91 -24.22
C CYS A 163 -14.06 11.84 -22.71
N VAL A 164 -13.71 10.72 -22.05
CA VAL A 164 -13.81 10.54 -20.60
C VAL A 164 -12.63 9.68 -20.13
N GLY A 165 -11.79 10.21 -19.25
CA GLY A 165 -10.79 9.43 -18.51
C GLY A 165 -11.38 8.89 -17.20
N ILE A 166 -11.08 7.63 -16.89
CA ILE A 166 -11.54 6.91 -15.68
C ILE A 166 -10.30 6.31 -15.01
N ALA A 167 -9.80 6.97 -13.96
CA ALA A 167 -8.52 6.64 -13.35
C ALA A 167 -8.67 6.23 -11.87
N ASP A 168 -8.01 5.14 -11.47
CA ASP A 168 -7.76 4.82 -10.07
C ASP A 168 -6.42 5.44 -9.64
N ARG A 169 -6.47 6.60 -8.98
CA ARG A 169 -5.29 7.38 -8.57
C ARG A 169 -4.76 7.01 -7.18
N SER A 170 -5.33 5.98 -6.55
CA SER A 170 -5.08 5.66 -5.14
C SER A 170 -5.21 6.92 -4.25
N ALA A 171 -4.43 7.03 -3.16
CA ALA A 171 -4.42 8.22 -2.31
C ALA A 171 -3.29 9.22 -2.65
N TYR A 172 -2.80 9.25 -3.90
CA TYR A 172 -1.66 10.11 -4.27
C TYR A 172 -1.94 11.59 -4.04
N ASP A 173 -3.06 12.11 -4.54
CA ASP A 173 -3.39 13.53 -4.44
C ASP A 173 -3.55 13.99 -2.99
N LEU A 174 -4.26 13.20 -2.16
CA LEU A 174 -4.42 13.50 -0.74
C LEU A 174 -3.09 13.47 0.02
N ARG A 175 -2.19 12.53 -0.30
CA ARG A 175 -0.84 12.47 0.28
C ARG A 175 -0.01 13.68 -0.14
N ALA A 176 0.03 14.01 -1.42
CA ALA A 176 0.79 15.16 -1.93
C ALA A 176 0.34 16.49 -1.29
N HIS A 177 -0.98 16.67 -1.13
CA HIS A 177 -1.53 17.84 -0.42
C HIS A 177 -1.22 17.81 1.08
N THR A 178 -1.27 16.63 1.72
CA THR A 178 -0.89 16.46 3.14
C THR A 178 0.57 16.83 3.36
N ASP A 179 1.48 16.27 2.56
CA ASP A 179 2.93 16.50 2.65
C ASP A 179 3.28 17.97 2.46
N LYS A 180 2.56 18.65 1.56
CA LYS A 180 2.83 20.06 1.26
C LYS A 180 2.23 21.03 2.28
N SER A 181 1.03 20.73 2.79
CA SER A 181 0.29 21.64 3.69
C SER A 181 0.57 21.38 5.17
N GLY A 182 1.05 20.17 5.54
CA GLY A 182 1.12 19.70 6.92
C GLY A 182 -0.25 19.38 7.54
N VAL A 183 -1.34 19.50 6.77
CA VAL A 183 -2.70 19.22 7.22
C VAL A 183 -3.07 17.79 6.81
N PRO A 184 -3.38 16.88 7.76
CA PRO A 184 -3.65 15.48 7.41
C PRO A 184 -4.99 15.35 6.67
N LEU A 185 -4.95 14.92 5.40
CA LEU A 185 -6.14 14.62 4.59
C LEU A 185 -6.37 13.10 4.56
N VAL A 186 -6.86 12.57 5.69
CA VAL A 186 -7.10 11.13 5.87
C VAL A 186 -8.56 10.87 6.26
N ALA A 187 -9.08 9.72 5.85
CA ALA A 187 -10.30 9.16 6.40
C ALA A 187 -9.99 8.32 7.64
N HIS A 188 -10.94 8.21 8.55
CA HIS A 188 -10.86 7.37 9.72
C HIS A 188 -12.04 6.41 9.74
N GLU A 189 -11.77 5.11 9.67
CA GLU A 189 -12.79 4.13 9.95
C GLU A 189 -12.71 3.71 11.42
N LYS A 190 -13.87 3.63 12.08
CA LYS A 190 -13.96 2.99 13.39
C LYS A 190 -14.05 1.49 13.16
N PHE A 191 -13.06 0.76 13.63
CA PHE A 191 -13.16 -0.70 13.74
C PHE A 191 -14.40 -1.08 14.54
N SER A 192 -15.06 -2.18 14.14
CA SER A 192 -16.22 -2.73 14.84
C SER A 192 -15.89 -3.10 16.28
N GLU A 193 -14.65 -3.53 16.51
CA GLU A 193 -14.05 -3.79 17.81
C GLU A 193 -12.70 -3.08 17.89
N PRO A 194 -12.33 -2.47 19.02
CA PRO A 194 -11.01 -1.86 19.18
C PRO A 194 -9.89 -2.88 18.94
N ILE A 195 -8.96 -2.53 18.05
CA ILE A 195 -7.76 -3.32 17.78
C ILE A 195 -6.63 -2.81 18.68
N GLU A 196 -6.15 -3.64 19.59
CA GLU A 196 -4.97 -3.34 20.40
C GLU A 196 -3.72 -3.77 19.62
N VAL A 197 -2.77 -2.84 19.44
CA VAL A 197 -1.49 -3.11 18.76
C VAL A 197 -0.37 -2.78 19.73
N GLU A 198 0.46 -3.77 20.06
CA GLU A 198 1.68 -3.55 20.82
C GLU A 198 2.66 -2.79 19.93
N LYS A 199 2.86 -1.50 20.23
CA LYS A 199 3.84 -0.67 19.55
C LYS A 199 4.96 -0.32 20.50
N LEU A 200 6.17 -0.70 20.11
CA LEU A 200 7.38 -0.29 20.80
C LEU A 200 7.65 1.19 20.50
N VAL A 201 7.42 2.04 21.50
CA VAL A 201 7.61 3.50 21.39
C VAL A 201 8.82 3.90 22.21
N ILE A 202 9.88 4.32 21.53
CA ILE A 202 11.02 4.93 22.20
C ILE A 202 10.55 6.24 22.83
N THR A 203 10.73 6.37 24.14
CA THR A 203 10.48 7.62 24.88
C THR A 203 11.84 8.17 25.34
N PRO A 204 12.50 9.02 24.54
CA PRO A 204 13.83 9.49 24.87
C PRO A 204 13.78 10.35 26.13
N VAL A 205 14.64 10.07 27.12
CA VAL A 205 14.76 10.88 28.34
C VAL A 205 15.43 12.21 28.01
N LYS A 206 14.63 13.18 27.54
CA LYS A 206 15.10 14.44 26.97
C LYS A 206 16.09 15.17 27.88
N LYS A 207 15.88 15.13 29.20
CA LYS A 207 16.78 15.76 30.18
C LYS A 207 18.21 15.20 30.10
N GLU A 208 18.35 13.87 30.05
CA GLU A 208 19.65 13.21 30.00
C GLU A 208 20.30 13.39 28.62
N LEU A 209 19.52 13.29 27.55
CA LEU A 209 20.00 13.56 26.19
C LEU A 209 20.46 15.01 26.02
N GLY A 210 19.80 15.97 26.66
CA GLY A 210 20.22 17.37 26.66
C GLY A 210 21.55 17.58 27.39
N LEU A 211 21.77 16.88 28.51
CA LEU A 211 23.03 16.93 29.26
C LEU A 211 24.18 16.27 28.49
N ALA A 212 23.92 15.12 27.84
CA ALA A 212 24.92 14.35 27.13
C ALA A 212 25.28 14.94 25.75
N PHE A 213 24.28 15.41 24.99
CA PHE A 213 24.44 15.81 23.58
C PHE A 213 24.31 17.32 23.33
N LYS A 214 23.95 18.11 24.36
CA LYS A 214 23.87 19.58 24.32
C LYS A 214 23.10 20.07 23.07
N GLY A 215 23.72 20.89 22.22
CA GLY A 215 23.11 21.45 21.01
C GLY A 215 22.68 20.42 19.96
N ASN A 216 23.12 19.16 20.08
CA ASN A 216 22.75 18.07 19.17
C ASN A 216 21.57 17.23 19.66
N GLN A 217 20.99 17.53 20.83
CA GLN A 217 19.88 16.79 21.42
C GLN A 217 18.73 16.54 20.43
N LYS A 218 18.33 17.57 19.67
CA LYS A 218 17.22 17.47 18.70
C LYS A 218 17.49 16.41 17.63
N LYS A 219 18.69 16.40 17.05
CA LYS A 219 19.10 15.41 16.04
C LYS A 219 19.14 13.99 16.60
N VAL A 220 19.54 13.83 17.86
CA VAL A 220 19.59 12.53 18.54
C VAL A 220 18.18 12.01 18.83
N VAL A 221 17.27 12.89 19.28
CA VAL A 221 15.86 12.53 19.49
C VAL A 221 15.21 12.13 18.17
N GLU A 222 15.39 12.92 17.10
CA GLU A 222 14.85 12.62 15.76
C GLU A 222 15.43 11.31 15.19
N ALA A 223 16.72 11.03 15.41
CA ALA A 223 17.34 9.77 15.01
C ALA A 223 16.77 8.58 15.81
N LEU A 224 16.64 8.70 17.13
CA LEU A 224 16.06 7.65 17.98
C LEU A 224 14.60 7.37 17.62
N GLU A 225 13.80 8.40 17.36
CA GLU A 225 12.42 8.27 16.92
C GLU A 225 12.31 7.65 15.51
N GLY A 226 13.36 7.77 14.67
CA GLY A 226 13.43 7.20 13.33
C GLY A 226 14.02 5.78 13.22
N ILE A 227 14.55 5.19 14.31
CA ILE A 227 15.32 3.93 14.29
C ILE A 227 14.46 2.65 14.47
N VAL A 228 13.15 2.74 14.74
CA VAL A 228 12.40 1.55 15.19
C VAL A 228 12.11 0.54 14.07
N ASN A 229 12.80 -0.60 14.15
CA ASN A 229 12.24 -1.96 13.98
C ASN A 229 12.78 -3.03 14.97
N ASN A 230 13.84 -2.79 15.79
CA ASN A 230 14.20 -3.70 16.90
C ASN A 230 14.99 -2.98 18.04
N GLU A 231 14.40 -2.89 19.25
CA GLU A 231 14.98 -2.21 20.44
C GLU A 231 16.28 -2.84 20.95
N SER A 232 16.34 -4.18 21.01
CA SER A 232 17.46 -4.92 21.60
C SER A 232 18.71 -4.75 20.76
N LEU A 233 18.55 -4.78 19.43
CA LEU A 233 19.64 -4.63 18.49
C LEU A 233 20.29 -3.23 18.59
N GLY A 234 19.47 -2.18 18.65
CA GLY A 234 19.95 -0.82 18.87
C GLY A 234 20.69 -0.64 20.20
N TYR A 235 20.20 -1.28 21.27
CA TYR A 235 20.88 -1.29 22.57
C TYR A 235 22.26 -1.97 22.49
N PHE A 236 22.36 -3.14 21.86
CA PHE A 236 23.64 -3.85 21.72
C PHE A 236 24.64 -3.11 20.83
N ILE A 237 24.19 -2.49 19.73
CA ILE A 237 25.03 -1.60 18.91
C ILE A 237 25.60 -0.46 19.77
N GLY A 238 24.75 0.22 20.55
CA GLY A 238 25.19 1.28 21.46
C GLY A 238 26.17 0.81 22.54
N ARG A 239 25.93 -0.38 23.12
CA ARG A 239 26.83 -0.99 24.11
C ARG A 239 28.18 -1.37 23.53
N VAL A 240 28.21 -1.90 22.31
CA VAL A 240 29.45 -2.24 21.58
C VAL A 240 30.23 -0.97 21.28
N TYR A 241 29.57 0.10 20.81
CA TYR A 241 30.21 1.40 20.58
C TYR A 241 30.88 1.94 21.86
N LEU A 242 30.16 1.95 22.99
CA LEU A 242 30.70 2.42 24.27
C LEU A 242 31.84 1.53 24.77
N PHE A 243 31.75 0.22 24.56
CA PHE A 243 32.80 -0.72 24.94
C PHE A 243 34.09 -0.49 24.14
N LEU A 244 33.99 -0.44 22.82
CA LEU A 244 35.14 -0.25 21.92
C LEU A 244 35.82 1.10 22.14
N THR A 245 35.05 2.17 22.28
CA THR A 245 35.59 3.50 22.58
C THR A 245 36.25 3.58 23.96
N ARG A 246 35.74 2.84 24.96
CA ARG A 246 36.39 2.73 26.29
C ARG A 246 37.69 1.94 26.26
N LEU A 247 37.85 1.01 25.31
CA LEU A 247 39.12 0.32 25.07
C LEU A 247 40.16 1.19 24.34
N GLY A 248 39.80 2.41 23.95
CA GLY A 248 40.69 3.36 23.28
C GLY A 248 40.65 3.27 21.76
N ILE A 249 39.66 2.59 21.17
CA ILE A 249 39.45 2.63 19.73
C ILE A 249 38.98 4.04 19.36
N ASP A 250 39.66 4.63 18.38
CA ASP A 250 39.29 5.93 17.85
C ASP A 250 37.91 5.86 17.20
N LYS A 251 37.06 6.83 17.55
CA LYS A 251 35.69 6.95 17.03
C LYS A 251 35.71 7.22 15.53
N ASP A 252 36.72 7.93 15.05
CA ASP A 252 36.85 8.28 13.63
C ASP A 252 37.25 7.05 12.78
N CYS A 253 37.76 5.99 13.43
CA CYS A 253 38.11 4.72 12.80
C CYS A 253 37.09 3.61 13.11
N LEU A 254 35.90 3.91 13.65
CA LEU A 254 34.88 2.92 14.03
C LEU A 254 33.57 3.19 13.29
N ARG A 255 33.00 2.16 12.63
CA ARG A 255 31.68 2.23 12.00
C ARG A 255 30.83 1.01 12.29
N PHE A 256 29.51 1.16 12.10
CA PHE A 256 28.56 0.06 12.11
C PHE A 256 27.98 -0.12 10.72
N ARG A 257 28.14 -1.30 10.15
CA ARG A 257 27.67 -1.65 8.81
C ARG A 257 26.58 -2.71 8.90
N GLN A 258 25.40 -2.44 8.38
CA GLN A 258 24.35 -3.44 8.26
C GLN A 258 24.69 -4.43 7.14
N HIS A 259 24.39 -5.71 7.35
CA HIS A 259 24.51 -6.73 6.32
C HIS A 259 23.51 -6.46 5.19
N LEU A 260 23.95 -6.69 3.94
CA LEU A 260 23.03 -6.74 2.81
C LEU A 260 22.19 -8.01 2.85
N ALA A 261 21.07 -8.04 2.11
CA ALA A 261 20.15 -9.19 2.09
C ALA A 261 20.83 -10.52 1.68
N ASN A 262 21.86 -10.45 0.83
CA ASN A 262 22.66 -11.60 0.40
C ASN A 262 23.81 -11.98 1.36
N GLU A 263 24.05 -11.17 2.39
CA GLU A 263 25.05 -11.37 3.45
C GLU A 263 24.39 -11.78 4.78
N MET A 264 23.06 -11.71 4.86
CA MET A 264 22.29 -12.02 6.07
C MET A 264 22.42 -13.51 6.42
N ALA A 265 22.75 -13.79 7.67
CA ALA A 265 22.73 -15.17 8.14
C ALA A 265 21.30 -15.71 8.13
N HIS A 266 21.12 -16.96 7.69
CA HIS A 266 19.79 -17.60 7.59
C HIS A 266 19.02 -17.67 8.93
N TYR A 267 19.71 -17.49 10.05
CA TYR A 267 19.16 -17.51 11.41
C TYR A 267 18.93 -16.12 12.00
N ALA A 268 19.26 -15.06 11.26
CA ALA A 268 19.18 -13.68 11.74
C ALA A 268 18.03 -12.93 11.06
N ALA A 269 17.29 -12.17 11.86
CA ALA A 269 16.31 -11.19 11.41
C ALA A 269 16.99 -9.87 11.01
N ASP A 270 18.09 -9.52 11.66
CA ASP A 270 18.96 -8.41 11.26
C ASP A 270 20.40 -8.61 11.77
N CYS A 271 21.41 -8.11 11.04
CA CYS A 271 22.83 -8.25 11.36
C CYS A 271 23.61 -6.96 11.10
N TRP A 272 24.47 -6.60 12.05
CA TRP A 272 25.33 -5.43 12.01
C TRP A 272 26.75 -5.76 12.43
N ASP A 273 27.72 -5.27 11.67
CA ASP A 273 29.15 -5.38 11.97
C ASP A 273 29.66 -4.08 12.56
N ALA A 274 30.31 -4.15 13.72
CA ALA A 274 31.21 -3.10 14.17
C ALA A 274 32.56 -3.32 13.47
N GLU A 275 32.96 -2.36 12.63
CA GLU A 275 34.18 -2.42 11.85
C GLU A 275 35.17 -1.34 12.27
N ILE A 276 36.45 -1.68 12.31
CA ILE A 276 37.54 -0.76 12.62
C ILE A 276 38.42 -0.57 11.40
N GLU A 277 38.81 0.67 11.12
CA GLU A 277 39.76 1.00 10.05
C GLU A 277 41.19 0.73 10.51
N CYS A 278 41.92 -0.07 9.72
CA CYS A 278 43.32 -0.38 9.96
C CYS A 278 44.13 -0.30 8.65
N SER A 279 45.43 -0.58 8.71
CA SER A 279 46.32 -0.56 7.54
C SER A 279 45.93 -1.53 6.41
N TYR A 280 45.06 -2.50 6.68
CA TYR A 280 44.54 -3.47 5.71
C TYR A 280 43.11 -3.15 5.24
N GLY A 281 42.57 -2.00 5.64
CA GLY A 281 41.19 -1.58 5.36
C GLY A 281 40.26 -1.76 6.56
N TRP A 282 38.95 -1.74 6.31
CA TRP A 282 37.92 -1.96 7.31
C TRP A 282 37.83 -3.45 7.65
N ILE A 283 37.94 -3.77 8.94
CA ILE A 283 37.87 -5.14 9.44
C ILE A 283 36.78 -5.23 10.50
N GLU A 284 35.92 -6.24 10.38
CA GLU A 284 34.94 -6.59 11.42
C GLU A 284 35.66 -6.97 12.72
N CYS A 285 35.28 -6.32 13.81
CA CYS A 285 35.76 -6.64 15.15
C CYS A 285 34.68 -7.24 16.05
N VAL A 286 33.39 -6.95 15.78
CA VAL A 286 32.23 -7.49 16.51
C VAL A 286 31.03 -7.58 15.57
N GLY A 287 30.53 -8.79 15.32
CA GLY A 287 29.23 -9.01 14.71
C GLY A 287 28.09 -8.99 15.74
N ILE A 288 26.97 -8.36 15.38
CA ILE A 288 25.78 -8.21 16.20
C ILE A 288 24.59 -8.73 15.38
N ALA A 289 24.07 -9.90 15.77
CA ALA A 289 22.95 -10.53 15.09
C ALA A 289 21.71 -10.58 15.99
N ASP A 290 20.61 -10.00 15.52
CA ASP A 290 19.30 -10.30 16.05
C ASP A 290 18.82 -11.64 15.47
N ARG A 291 18.75 -12.66 16.31
CA ARG A 291 18.32 -14.01 15.92
C ARG A 291 16.84 -14.27 16.23
N SER A 292 16.15 -13.28 16.80
CA SER A 292 14.77 -13.42 17.28
C SER A 292 14.62 -14.73 18.08
N ALA A 293 13.58 -15.52 17.82
CA ALA A 293 13.36 -16.83 18.43
C ALA A 293 13.92 -18.01 17.60
N TYR A 294 14.84 -17.78 16.64
CA TYR A 294 15.32 -18.84 15.75
C TYR A 294 15.91 -20.03 16.52
N ASP A 295 16.80 -19.77 17.49
CA ASP A 295 17.49 -20.85 18.21
C ASP A 295 16.56 -21.65 19.11
N LEU A 296 15.62 -20.97 19.78
CA LEU A 296 14.64 -21.62 20.65
C LEU A 296 13.70 -22.50 19.83
N ARG A 297 13.28 -22.06 18.64
CA ARG A 297 12.46 -22.85 17.71
C ARG A 297 13.23 -24.06 17.19
N ALA A 298 14.43 -23.86 16.66
CA ALA A 298 15.25 -24.94 16.14
C ALA A 298 15.56 -26.02 17.19
N HIS A 299 15.75 -25.62 18.45
CA HIS A 299 15.93 -26.55 19.56
C HIS A 299 14.61 -27.22 20.01
N ALA A 300 13.49 -26.50 20.02
CA ALA A 300 12.18 -27.06 20.34
C ALA A 300 11.76 -28.14 19.32
N ASP A 301 11.91 -27.86 18.03
CA ASP A 301 11.56 -28.78 16.93
C ASP A 301 12.36 -30.08 17.00
N LYS A 302 13.66 -29.98 17.35
CA LYS A 302 14.55 -31.13 17.41
C LYS A 302 14.42 -31.95 18.68
N SER A 303 14.07 -31.30 19.80
CA SER A 303 13.91 -31.96 21.10
C SER A 303 12.50 -32.47 21.35
N GLY A 304 11.50 -31.95 20.63
CA GLY A 304 10.08 -32.16 20.92
C GLY A 304 9.62 -31.50 22.23
N VAL A 305 10.48 -30.71 22.87
CA VAL A 305 10.20 -30.01 24.13
C VAL A 305 9.95 -28.53 23.82
N PRO A 306 8.78 -27.97 24.20
CA PRO A 306 8.51 -26.57 23.96
C PRO A 306 9.44 -25.68 24.78
N LEU A 307 10.27 -24.89 24.10
CA LEU A 307 11.17 -23.90 24.71
C LEU A 307 10.55 -22.50 24.62
N VAL A 308 9.53 -22.27 25.45
CA VAL A 308 8.76 -21.02 25.51
C VAL A 308 8.85 -20.40 26.89
N ALA A 309 8.93 -19.08 26.95
CA ALA A 309 8.85 -18.32 28.20
C ALA A 309 7.41 -17.84 28.41
N TYR A 310 6.89 -17.99 29.63
CA TYR A 310 5.58 -17.47 30.03
C TYR A 310 5.79 -16.33 31.03
N GLU A 311 5.22 -15.17 30.75
CA GLU A 311 5.20 -14.06 31.71
C GLU A 311 3.89 -14.09 32.51
N LYS A 312 3.98 -14.00 33.84
CA LYS A 312 2.82 -13.98 34.72
C LYS A 312 2.48 -12.53 35.07
N TYR A 313 1.32 -12.06 34.62
CA TYR A 313 0.86 -10.70 34.89
C TYR A 313 0.56 -10.48 36.39
N PRO A 314 0.83 -9.28 36.95
CA PRO A 314 0.63 -8.95 38.36
C PRO A 314 -0.84 -8.84 38.79
N GLU A 315 -1.78 -8.72 37.83
CA GLU A 315 -3.22 -8.79 38.02
C GLU A 315 -3.79 -9.82 37.00
N PRO A 316 -4.92 -10.48 37.28
CA PRO A 316 -5.58 -11.34 36.29
C PRO A 316 -5.90 -10.52 35.04
N ARG A 317 -5.45 -11.01 33.88
CA ARG A 317 -5.79 -10.45 32.56
C ARG A 317 -6.45 -11.53 31.72
N GLU A 318 -7.50 -11.15 31.00
CA GLU A 318 -8.08 -12.00 29.97
C GLU A 318 -7.12 -12.07 28.78
N VAL A 319 -6.92 -13.28 28.30
CA VAL A 319 -6.01 -13.60 27.20
C VAL A 319 -6.78 -14.55 26.29
N GLU A 320 -7.07 -14.16 25.06
CA GLU A 320 -7.64 -15.09 24.08
C GLU A 320 -6.53 -15.85 23.34
N LYS A 321 -6.71 -17.18 23.33
CA LYS A 321 -5.91 -18.12 22.55
C LYS A 321 -6.76 -18.50 21.33
N LEU A 322 -6.32 -18.14 20.14
CA LEU A 322 -6.98 -18.54 18.89
C LEU A 322 -6.81 -20.05 18.68
N VAL A 323 -7.90 -20.81 18.81
CA VAL A 323 -7.97 -22.21 18.40
C VAL A 323 -8.80 -22.28 17.12
N ILE A 324 -8.13 -22.38 15.98
CA ILE A 324 -8.82 -22.65 14.72
C ILE A 324 -9.21 -24.12 14.70
N VAL A 325 -10.52 -24.41 14.65
CA VAL A 325 -11.05 -25.77 14.47
C VAL A 325 -11.38 -25.96 12.99
N PRO A 326 -10.59 -26.74 12.23
CA PRO A 326 -10.78 -26.84 10.79
C PRO A 326 -12.08 -27.57 10.43
N SER A 327 -12.87 -26.99 9.52
CA SER A 327 -14.11 -27.61 9.03
C SER A 327 -13.81 -28.81 8.13
N LYS A 328 -13.97 -30.03 8.67
CA LYS A 328 -13.75 -31.29 7.95
C LYS A 328 -14.54 -31.41 6.65
N LYS A 329 -15.73 -30.79 6.59
CA LYS A 329 -16.58 -30.78 5.38
C LYS A 329 -15.95 -29.94 4.26
N GLN A 330 -15.42 -28.76 4.58
CA GLN A 330 -14.77 -27.88 3.60
C GLN A 330 -13.41 -28.44 3.16
N LEU A 331 -12.63 -29.01 4.09
CA LEU A 331 -11.36 -29.67 3.76
C LEU A 331 -11.57 -30.90 2.87
N GLY A 332 -12.65 -31.66 3.06
CA GLY A 332 -12.98 -32.80 2.21
C GLY A 332 -13.46 -32.43 0.80
N LEU A 333 -14.10 -31.26 0.66
CA LEU A 333 -14.49 -30.70 -0.64
C LEU A 333 -13.26 -30.20 -1.42
N ALA A 334 -12.34 -29.52 -0.73
CA ALA A 334 -11.18 -28.88 -1.33
C ALA A 334 -10.00 -29.84 -1.60
N PHE A 335 -9.77 -30.82 -0.72
CA PHE A 335 -8.55 -31.64 -0.73
C PHE A 335 -8.84 -33.15 -0.79
N LYS A 336 -9.87 -33.56 -1.54
CA LYS A 336 -10.37 -34.95 -1.70
C LYS A 336 -9.28 -36.03 -1.52
N GLY A 337 -9.29 -36.71 -0.38
CA GLY A 337 -8.36 -37.79 -0.02
C GLY A 337 -7.21 -37.39 0.91
N ASN A 338 -6.78 -36.13 0.89
CA ASN A 338 -5.66 -35.60 1.70
C ASN A 338 -6.10 -34.75 2.90
N GLN A 339 -7.41 -34.60 3.09
CA GLN A 339 -8.05 -33.83 4.16
C GLN A 339 -7.52 -34.10 5.59
N LYS A 340 -7.06 -35.33 5.89
CA LYS A 340 -6.48 -35.65 7.20
C LYS A 340 -5.08 -35.05 7.38
N ILE A 341 -4.26 -35.08 6.33
CA ILE A 341 -2.90 -34.50 6.30
C ILE A 341 -2.99 -32.97 6.41
N VAL A 342 -3.94 -32.36 5.69
CA VAL A 342 -4.14 -30.90 5.74
C VAL A 342 -4.69 -30.45 7.10
N ALA A 343 -5.58 -31.22 7.71
CA ALA A 343 -6.05 -30.92 9.08
C ALA A 343 -4.92 -31.03 10.11
N GLU A 344 -4.09 -32.09 10.04
CA GLU A 344 -2.94 -32.26 10.93
C GLU A 344 -1.87 -31.17 10.70
N ALA A 345 -1.67 -30.69 9.47
CA ALA A 345 -0.77 -29.57 9.19
C ALA A 345 -1.29 -28.24 9.76
N LEU A 346 -2.58 -27.95 9.59
CA LEU A 346 -3.21 -26.74 10.14
C LEU A 346 -3.21 -26.72 11.67
N GLU A 347 -3.40 -27.87 12.33
CA GLU A 347 -3.34 -27.97 13.78
C GLU A 347 -1.91 -27.78 14.32
N ASN A 348 -0.88 -28.14 13.55
CA ASN A 348 0.53 -27.96 13.95
C ASN A 348 1.07 -26.56 13.63
N ASP A 349 0.65 -25.92 12.53
CA ASP A 349 1.06 -24.55 12.17
C ASP A 349 0.51 -23.48 13.13
N LEU A 350 -0.53 -23.78 13.90
CA LEU A 350 -1.12 -22.88 14.91
C LEU A 350 -0.33 -22.76 16.21
N ILE A 351 0.71 -23.58 16.40
CA ILE A 351 1.63 -23.48 17.54
C ILE A 351 2.85 -22.60 17.20
N THR A 352 3.04 -22.26 15.92
CA THR A 352 4.12 -21.39 15.46
C THR A 352 3.57 -20.03 15.01
N PRO A 353 3.97 -18.92 15.67
CA PRO A 353 3.54 -17.59 15.22
C PRO A 353 4.12 -17.26 13.85
N PRO A 354 3.38 -16.52 13.00
CA PRO A 354 3.80 -16.19 11.65
C PRO A 354 5.05 -15.29 11.67
N LEU A 355 5.92 -15.55 10.69
CA LEU A 355 7.03 -14.71 10.30
C LEU A 355 6.57 -13.25 10.12
N ARG A 356 7.03 -12.36 11.00
CA ARG A 356 7.51 -11.01 10.69
C ARG A 356 8.38 -10.52 11.83
#